data_AF-A0A9P5TVF6-F1
#
_entry.id   AF-A0A9P5TVF6-F1
#
_cell.length_a   1.000
_cell.length_b   1.000
_cell.length_c   1.000
_cell.angle_alpha   90.00
_cell.angle_beta   90.00
_cell.angle_gamma   90.00
#
_symmetry.space_group_name_H-M   'P 1'
#
loop_
_entity.id
_entity.type
_entity.pdbx_description
1 polymer ?
#
loop_
_entity_poly.entity_id
_entity_poly.type
_entity_poly.pdbx_seq_one_letter_code
_entity_poly.pdbx_strand_id
1 'polypeptide(L)'
;MRWQCFFLFRRPSPLKVEPRDSNTTYFRKRSYTASRLNQNAERLKPQGNEFHQKGQYKAAYRKYTEAIKEDPKNAIYYANRAASSLIMKEFMDAAHDARKATEVVPTYAKAWGRLGTAEFVSTPYQCKTIPQYPRTVSHAVAKEHPCLDKGSRLPSYYRGPG
;
A
#
# COMPACT_ATOMS: atom_id res chain seq x y z
N MET A 1 -70.50 -40.14 5.54
CA MET A 1 -70.78 -38.84 6.22
C MET A 1 -69.65 -38.61 7.21
N ARG A 2 -68.62 -37.86 6.81
CA ARG A 2 -68.48 -36.40 7.00
C ARG A 2 -67.89 -36.07 8.39
N TRP A 3 -66.56 -35.99 8.41
CA TRP A 3 -65.70 -35.01 9.11
C TRP A 3 -66.26 -34.35 10.39
N GLN A 4 -65.50 -34.43 11.50
CA GLN A 4 -64.69 -33.28 11.96
C GLN A 4 -63.86 -33.63 13.20
N CYS A 5 -62.57 -33.87 13.01
CA CYS A 5 -61.57 -33.70 14.06
C CYS A 5 -61.42 -32.20 14.33
N PHE A 6 -61.97 -31.70 15.43
CA PHE A 6 -61.69 -30.36 15.93
C PHE A 6 -60.30 -30.33 16.59
N PHE A 7 -59.25 -30.27 15.76
CA PHE A 7 -57.99 -29.66 16.19
C PHE A 7 -58.28 -28.18 16.43
N LEU A 8 -58.36 -27.77 17.69
CA LEU A 8 -58.33 -26.36 18.08
C LEU A 8 -56.94 -25.79 17.74
N PHE A 9 -56.75 -25.48 16.46
CA PHE A 9 -55.66 -24.66 15.96
C PHE A 9 -55.90 -23.24 16.46
N ARG A 10 -55.39 -22.95 17.67
CA ARG A 10 -55.36 -21.62 18.24
C ARG A 10 -54.46 -20.79 17.31
N ARG A 11 -55.07 -20.05 16.36
CA ARG A 11 -54.35 -19.16 15.47
C ARG A 11 -53.57 -18.16 16.33
N PRO A 12 -52.24 -18.08 16.22
CA PRO A 12 -51.52 -17.00 16.89
C PRO A 12 -52.02 -15.67 16.30
N SER A 13 -52.45 -14.78 17.18
CA SER A 13 -52.87 -13.42 16.85
C SER A 13 -51.78 -12.73 16.02
N PRO A 14 -52.14 -11.98 14.96
CA PRO A 14 -51.16 -11.26 14.17
C PRO A 14 -50.45 -10.26 15.08
N LEU A 15 -49.13 -10.45 15.25
CA LEU A 15 -48.29 -9.49 15.95
C LEU A 15 -48.34 -8.19 15.15
N LYS A 16 -48.97 -7.16 15.72
CA LYS A 16 -48.84 -5.78 15.24
C LYS A 16 -47.37 -5.40 15.38
N VAL A 17 -46.69 -5.28 14.25
CA VAL A 17 -45.35 -4.71 14.19
C VAL A 17 -45.52 -3.21 14.32
N GLU A 18 -45.33 -2.69 15.53
CA GLU A 18 -45.19 -1.25 15.78
C GLU A 18 -43.97 -0.72 15.01
N PRO A 19 -44.05 0.48 14.39
CA PRO A 19 -42.94 1.04 13.63
C PRO A 19 -41.79 1.38 14.58
N ARG A 20 -40.65 0.70 14.42
CA ARG A 20 -39.45 0.95 15.23
C ARG A 20 -38.76 2.23 14.74
N ASP A 21 -39.09 3.33 15.39
CA ASP A 21 -38.58 4.66 15.12
C ASP A 21 -37.03 4.79 15.15
N SER A 22 -36.51 5.50 14.15
CA SER A 22 -35.49 6.57 14.25
C SER A 22 -33.97 6.29 14.25
N ASN A 23 -33.46 5.16 13.76
CA ASN A 23 -32.01 5.00 13.55
C ASN A 23 -31.48 5.35 12.14
N THR A 24 -32.28 6.01 11.32
CA THR A 24 -31.93 6.33 9.91
C THR A 24 -31.11 7.60 9.72
N THR A 25 -30.85 8.39 10.77
CA THR A 25 -30.02 9.61 10.66
C THR A 25 -28.53 9.32 10.88
N TYR A 26 -28.18 8.30 11.67
CA TYR A 26 -26.79 7.93 11.93
C TYR A 26 -26.16 7.16 10.75
N PHE A 27 -26.92 6.28 10.09
CA PHE A 27 -26.47 5.57 8.89
C PHE A 27 -26.50 6.43 7.61
N ARG A 28 -27.43 7.39 7.46
CA ARG A 28 -27.44 8.29 6.29
C ARG A 28 -26.28 9.29 6.26
N LYS A 29 -25.78 9.75 7.41
CA LYS A 29 -24.65 10.68 7.45
C LYS A 29 -23.33 10.03 7.01
N ARG A 30 -23.14 8.73 7.28
CA ARG A 30 -21.92 7.99 6.93
C ARG A 30 -21.75 7.79 5.42
N SER A 31 -22.85 7.62 4.69
CA SER A 31 -22.86 7.48 3.22
C SER A 31 -22.62 8.83 2.51
N TYR A 32 -23.09 9.92 3.10
CA TYR A 32 -22.96 11.27 2.51
C TYR A 32 -21.56 11.87 2.75
N THR A 33 -20.94 11.62 3.91
CA THR A 33 -19.56 12.05 4.17
C THR A 33 -18.55 11.25 3.36
N ALA A 34 -18.75 9.94 3.18
CA ALA A 34 -17.89 9.13 2.31
C ALA A 34 -17.93 9.62 0.85
N SER A 35 -19.11 9.97 0.33
CA SER A 35 -19.26 10.56 -1.00
C SER A 35 -18.59 11.93 -1.12
N ARG A 36 -18.71 12.80 -0.11
CA ARG A 36 -18.13 14.16 -0.13
C ARG A 36 -16.62 14.19 0.09
N LEU A 37 -16.08 13.32 0.94
CA LEU A 37 -14.63 13.12 1.11
C LEU A 37 -14.00 12.63 -0.20
N ASN A 38 -14.70 11.74 -0.91
CA ASN A 38 -14.28 11.27 -2.22
C ASN A 38 -14.27 12.41 -3.26
N GLN A 39 -15.25 13.33 -3.23
CA GLN A 39 -15.28 14.48 -4.15
C GLN A 39 -14.08 15.43 -3.95
N ASN A 40 -13.68 15.70 -2.70
CA ASN A 40 -12.50 16.53 -2.44
C ASN A 40 -11.22 15.85 -2.94
N ALA A 41 -11.03 14.57 -2.62
CA ALA A 41 -9.89 13.79 -3.07
C ALA A 41 -9.84 13.64 -4.60
N GLU A 42 -11.00 13.48 -5.24
CA GLU A 42 -11.15 13.44 -6.70
C GLU A 42 -10.78 14.75 -7.39
N ARG A 43 -10.99 15.91 -6.73
CA ARG A 43 -10.54 17.22 -7.22
C ARG A 43 -9.04 17.45 -7.02
N LEU A 44 -8.45 16.90 -5.96
CA LEU A 44 -7.01 17.03 -5.69
C LEU A 44 -6.16 16.19 -6.65
N LYS A 45 -6.67 15.05 -7.12
CA LYS A 45 -6.00 14.19 -8.11
C LYS A 45 -5.60 14.91 -9.41
N PRO A 46 -6.51 15.55 -10.17
CA PRO A 46 -6.15 16.25 -11.39
C PRO A 46 -5.21 17.43 -11.12
N GLN A 47 -5.38 18.15 -10.00
CA GLN A 47 -4.44 19.22 -9.62
C GLN A 47 -3.02 18.67 -9.42
N GLY A 48 -2.87 17.54 -8.72
CA GLY A 48 -1.59 16.85 -8.58
C GLY A 48 -1.01 16.44 -9.94
N ASN A 49 -1.85 15.92 -10.84
CA ASN A 49 -1.43 15.53 -12.20
C ASN A 49 -0.98 16.74 -13.03
N GLU A 50 -1.63 17.90 -12.91
CA GLU A 50 -1.24 19.12 -13.59
C GLU A 50 0.13 19.60 -13.10
N PHE A 51 0.35 19.62 -11.78
CA PHE A 51 1.66 19.97 -11.23
C PHE A 51 2.75 18.98 -11.67
N HIS A 52 2.42 17.69 -11.74
CA HIS A 52 3.33 16.65 -12.22
C HIS A 52 3.71 16.87 -13.70
N GLN A 53 2.74 17.22 -14.55
CA GLN A 53 2.99 17.54 -15.96
C GLN A 53 3.79 18.84 -16.13
N LYS A 54 3.60 19.82 -15.24
CA LYS A 54 4.40 21.06 -15.20
C LYS A 54 5.82 20.86 -14.64
N GLY A 55 6.21 19.63 -14.27
CA GLY A 55 7.52 19.33 -13.67
C GLY A 55 7.65 19.77 -12.21
N GLN A 56 6.57 20.23 -11.58
CA GLN A 56 6.54 20.67 -10.19
C GLN A 56 6.24 19.50 -9.24
N TYR A 57 7.16 18.53 -9.18
CA TYR A 57 6.95 17.26 -8.47
C TYR A 57 6.72 17.41 -6.97
N LYS A 58 7.38 18.38 -6.32
CA LYS A 58 7.17 18.68 -4.89
C LYS A 58 5.75 19.19 -4.61
N ALA A 59 5.22 20.06 -5.48
CA ALA A 59 3.85 20.56 -5.36
C ALA A 59 2.83 19.43 -5.61
N ALA A 60 3.09 18.58 -6.62
CA ALA A 60 2.29 17.38 -6.88
C ALA A 60 2.27 16.44 -5.67
N TYR A 61 3.42 16.17 -5.05
CA TYR A 61 3.54 15.35 -3.85
C TYR A 61 2.68 15.87 -2.69
N ARG A 62 2.67 17.19 -2.47
CA ARG A 62 1.83 17.82 -1.45
C ARG A 62 0.34 17.62 -1.75
N LYS A 63 -0.08 17.81 -3.01
CA LYS A 63 -1.47 17.59 -3.43
C LYS A 63 -1.93 16.14 -3.31
N TYR A 64 -1.08 15.18 -3.63
CA TYR A 64 -1.41 13.77 -3.37
C TYR A 64 -1.46 13.45 -1.87
N THR A 65 -0.61 14.08 -1.07
CA THR A 65 -0.65 13.92 0.39
C THR A 65 -1.92 14.50 0.99
N GLU A 66 -2.41 15.65 0.51
CA GLU A 66 -3.74 16.18 0.83
C GLU A 66 -4.83 15.18 0.42
N ALA A 67 -4.76 14.63 -0.80
CA ALA A 67 -5.75 13.64 -1.28
C ALA A 67 -5.78 12.36 -0.42
N ILE A 68 -4.62 11.87 0.04
CA ILE A 68 -4.50 10.70 0.92
C ILE A 68 -5.10 10.98 2.31
N LYS A 69 -5.00 12.22 2.81
CA LYS A 69 -5.63 12.60 4.08
C LYS A 69 -7.15 12.57 4.00
N GLU A 70 -7.70 12.98 2.85
CA GLU A 70 -9.14 12.95 2.59
C GLU A 70 -9.66 11.53 2.35
N ASP A 71 -8.95 10.74 1.54
CA ASP A 71 -9.27 9.34 1.30
C ASP A 71 -8.01 8.45 1.33
N PRO A 72 -7.71 7.82 2.48
CA PRO A 72 -6.55 6.96 2.64
C PRO A 72 -6.75 5.56 2.04
N LYS A 73 -7.94 5.24 1.49
CA LYS A 73 -8.26 3.90 0.96
C LYS A 73 -8.05 3.79 -0.54
N ASN A 74 -7.62 4.86 -1.21
CA ASN A 74 -7.46 4.85 -2.65
C ASN A 74 -6.01 4.62 -3.08
N ALA A 75 -5.74 3.47 -3.69
CA ALA A 75 -4.41 3.09 -4.20
C ALA A 75 -3.87 4.05 -5.27
N ILE A 76 -4.73 4.77 -5.99
CA ILE A 76 -4.33 5.66 -7.08
C ILE A 76 -3.49 6.83 -6.52
N TYR A 77 -3.86 7.38 -5.37
CA TYR A 77 -3.15 8.53 -4.79
C TYR A 77 -1.75 8.14 -4.31
N TYR A 78 -1.62 7.01 -3.61
CA TYR A 78 -0.31 6.47 -3.22
C TYR A 78 0.57 6.21 -4.43
N ALA A 79 0.03 5.58 -5.47
CA ALA A 79 0.82 5.30 -6.66
C ALA A 79 1.25 6.60 -7.37
N ASN A 80 0.40 7.62 -7.47
CA ASN A 80 0.74 8.88 -8.12
C ASN A 80 1.75 9.71 -7.30
N ARG A 81 1.67 9.60 -5.97
CA ARG A 81 2.69 10.14 -5.07
C ARG A 81 4.03 9.43 -5.28
N ALA A 82 4.04 8.10 -5.32
CA ALA A 82 5.22 7.29 -5.63
C ALA A 82 5.85 7.68 -6.97
N ALA A 83 5.05 7.92 -8.01
CA ALA A 83 5.57 8.40 -9.31
C ALA A 83 6.30 9.74 -9.20
N SER A 84 5.78 10.66 -8.39
CA SER A 84 6.42 11.96 -8.16
C SER A 84 7.72 11.80 -7.37
N SER A 85 7.74 10.94 -6.35
CA SER A 85 8.93 10.62 -5.57
C SER A 85 10.02 9.93 -6.38
N LEU A 86 9.66 9.03 -7.31
CA LEU A 86 10.61 8.41 -8.25
C LEU A 86 11.37 9.47 -9.07
N ILE A 87 10.66 10.49 -9.56
CA ILE A 87 11.29 11.56 -10.35
C ILE A 87 12.13 12.48 -9.45
N MET A 88 11.71 12.71 -8.20
CA MET A 88 12.51 13.43 -7.19
C MET A 88 13.72 12.62 -6.69
N LYS A 89 13.89 11.37 -7.14
CA LYS A 89 14.93 10.43 -6.69
C LYS A 89 14.81 9.98 -5.23
N GLU A 90 13.63 10.10 -4.66
CA GLU A 90 13.28 9.63 -3.32
C GLU A 90 12.76 8.18 -3.41
N PHE A 91 13.66 7.25 -3.72
CA PHE A 91 13.29 5.85 -4.06
C PHE A 91 12.74 5.06 -2.87
N MET A 92 13.22 5.33 -1.65
CA MET A 92 12.76 4.65 -0.44
C MET A 92 11.29 4.97 -0.13
N ASP A 93 10.93 6.25 -0.21
CA ASP A 93 9.55 6.71 0.01
C ASP A 93 8.63 6.25 -1.12
N ALA A 94 9.13 6.27 -2.37
CA ALA A 94 8.38 5.73 -3.51
C ALA A 94 8.06 4.24 -3.35
N ALA A 95 9.03 3.44 -2.88
CA ALA A 95 8.82 2.00 -2.66
C ALA A 95 7.80 1.74 -1.55
N HIS A 96 7.83 2.53 -0.47
CA HIS A 96 6.85 2.44 0.61
C HIS A 96 5.43 2.75 0.14
N ASP A 97 5.27 3.84 -0.61
CA ASP A 97 3.97 4.23 -1.16
C ASP A 97 3.45 3.26 -2.21
N ALA A 98 4.34 2.73 -3.06
CA ALA A 98 3.97 1.74 -4.05
C ALA A 98 3.54 0.41 -3.40
N ARG A 99 4.21 -0.04 -2.33
CA ARG A 99 3.78 -1.21 -1.54
C ARG A 99 2.38 -1.01 -0.94
N LYS A 100 2.13 0.13 -0.30
CA LYS A 100 0.79 0.45 0.21
C LYS A 100 -0.26 0.44 -0.89
N ALA A 101 0.05 0.98 -2.07
CA ALA A 101 -0.87 0.94 -3.20
C ALA A 101 -1.20 -0.51 -3.63
N THR A 102 -0.22 -1.41 -3.63
CA THR A 102 -0.44 -2.83 -3.94
C THR A 102 -1.20 -3.59 -2.85
N GLU A 103 -1.02 -3.22 -1.58
CA GLU A 103 -1.78 -3.79 -0.46
C GLU A 103 -3.26 -3.41 -0.53
N VAL A 104 -3.54 -2.17 -0.92
CA VAL A 104 -4.92 -1.65 -1.04
C VAL A 104 -5.62 -2.21 -2.27
N VAL A 105 -4.96 -2.19 -3.43
CA VAL A 105 -5.49 -2.77 -4.68
C VAL A 105 -4.42 -3.66 -5.34
N PRO A 106 -4.44 -4.98 -5.08
CA PRO A 106 -3.44 -5.89 -5.64
C PRO A 106 -3.54 -6.04 -7.16
N THR A 107 -4.69 -5.71 -7.75
CA THR A 107 -4.92 -5.75 -9.21
C THR A 107 -4.36 -4.53 -9.94
N TYR A 108 -3.82 -3.53 -9.23
CA TYR A 108 -3.41 -2.28 -9.84
C TYR A 108 -2.01 -2.37 -10.48
N ALA A 109 -1.97 -2.69 -11.78
CA ALA A 109 -0.72 -2.91 -12.52
C ALA A 109 0.29 -1.75 -12.45
N LYS A 110 -0.19 -0.49 -12.46
CA LYS A 110 0.70 0.69 -12.39
C LYS A 110 1.43 0.80 -11.05
N ALA A 111 0.83 0.33 -9.96
CA ALA A 111 1.48 0.31 -8.65
C ALA A 111 2.63 -0.69 -8.62
N TRP A 112 2.42 -1.91 -9.14
CA TRP A 112 3.47 -2.93 -9.28
C TRP A 112 4.63 -2.45 -10.13
N GLY A 113 4.36 -1.80 -11.28
CA GLY A 113 5.42 -1.22 -12.11
C GLY A 113 6.26 -0.18 -11.37
N ARG A 114 5.60 0.72 -10.61
CA ARG A 114 6.29 1.75 -9.81
C ARG A 114 7.08 1.14 -8.65
N LEU A 115 6.56 0.09 -8.01
CA LEU A 115 7.27 -0.65 -6.97
C LEU A 115 8.55 -1.30 -7.53
N GLY A 116 8.44 -2.01 -8.65
CA GLY A 116 9.59 -2.63 -9.31
C GLY A 116 10.65 -1.60 -9.70
N THR A 117 10.25 -0.46 -10.26
CA THR A 117 11.19 0.65 -10.54
C THR A 117 11.81 1.20 -9.27
N ALA A 118 11.02 1.44 -8.21
CA ALA A 118 11.53 1.96 -6.95
C ALA A 118 12.55 1.01 -6.31
N GLU A 119 12.25 -0.29 -6.26
CA GLU A 119 13.13 -1.31 -5.69
C GLU A 119 14.40 -1.51 -6.52
N PHE A 120 14.26 -1.57 -7.85
CA PHE A 120 15.39 -1.66 -8.77
C PHE A 120 16.37 -0.49 -8.58
N VAL A 121 15.86 0.74 -8.48
CA VAL A 121 16.73 1.92 -8.32
C VAL A 121 17.22 2.09 -6.89
N SER A 122 16.44 1.70 -5.87
CA SER A 122 16.85 1.76 -4.47
C SER A 122 17.96 0.78 -4.10
N THR A 123 18.14 -0.26 -4.91
CA THR A 123 19.19 -1.26 -4.72
C THR A 123 20.34 -0.95 -5.69
N PRO A 124 21.38 -0.19 -5.28
CA PRO A 124 22.62 -0.16 -6.04
C PRO A 124 23.25 -1.53 -5.89
N TYR A 125 22.93 -2.48 -6.79
CA TYR A 125 23.42 -3.86 -6.74
C TYR A 125 23.33 -4.47 -5.33
N GLN A 126 22.17 -4.98 -4.96
CA GLN A 126 22.16 -5.99 -3.91
C GLN A 126 22.80 -7.27 -4.47
N CYS A 127 24.13 -7.32 -4.40
CA CYS A 127 24.80 -8.39 -3.66
C CYS A 127 24.20 -8.41 -2.23
N LYS A 128 22.94 -8.81 -2.14
CA LYS A 128 22.40 -9.34 -0.89
C LYS A 128 23.08 -10.69 -0.78
N THR A 129 24.22 -10.67 -0.10
CA THR A 129 24.47 -11.54 1.03
C THR A 129 23.65 -12.82 0.94
N ILE A 130 24.31 -13.87 0.44
CA ILE A 130 24.12 -15.25 0.89
C ILE A 130 23.53 -15.18 2.31
N PRO A 131 22.42 -15.89 2.61
CA PRO A 131 21.90 -15.97 3.97
C PRO A 131 23.09 -16.11 4.90
N GLN A 132 23.14 -15.33 5.99
CA GLN A 132 24.08 -15.61 7.07
C GLN A 132 23.72 -16.99 7.58
N TYR A 133 24.19 -18.03 6.89
CA TYR A 133 24.25 -19.37 7.42
C TYR A 133 25.09 -19.22 8.68
N PRO A 134 24.60 -19.77 9.79
CA PRO A 134 25.27 -19.62 11.07
C PRO A 134 26.74 -20.01 10.90
N ARG A 135 27.61 -19.22 11.54
CA ARG A 135 29.07 -19.41 11.59
C ARG A 135 29.42 -20.80 12.11
N THR A 136 29.30 -21.83 11.29
CA THR A 136 29.77 -23.19 11.56
C THR A 136 29.82 -23.97 10.25
N VAL A 137 30.82 -23.69 9.41
CA VAL A 137 31.65 -24.73 8.80
C VAL A 137 32.90 -24.06 8.24
N SER A 138 33.94 -24.18 9.06
CA SER A 138 35.33 -24.19 8.65
C SER A 138 35.55 -25.01 7.37
N HIS A 139 36.29 -24.42 6.44
CA HIS A 139 36.91 -25.03 5.26
C HIS A 139 36.04 -25.24 4.01
N ALA A 140 36.52 -24.63 2.92
CA ALA A 140 36.19 -24.83 1.52
C ALA A 140 34.82 -24.28 1.05
N VAL A 141 34.79 -23.03 0.56
CA VAL A 141 34.54 -22.64 -0.84
C VAL A 141 34.78 -21.12 -0.92
N ALA A 142 36.04 -20.74 -1.15
CA ALA A 142 36.44 -19.34 -1.37
C ALA A 142 37.15 -19.22 -2.72
N LYS A 143 36.42 -19.49 -3.81
CA LYS A 143 36.78 -19.26 -5.22
C LYS A 143 35.43 -19.23 -5.96
N GLU A 144 34.91 -18.19 -6.60
CA GLU A 144 35.38 -16.91 -7.11
C GLU A 144 34.17 -15.95 -7.09
N HIS A 145 34.32 -14.74 -6.55
CA HIS A 145 33.33 -13.66 -6.75
C HIS A 145 34.01 -12.51 -7.51
N PRO A 146 33.52 -12.11 -8.69
CA PRO A 146 34.24 -11.25 -9.64
C PRO A 146 34.18 -9.74 -9.33
N CYS A 147 34.15 -9.33 -8.05
CA CYS A 147 34.08 -7.91 -7.69
C CYS A 147 35.13 -7.43 -6.67
N LEU A 148 36.13 -8.25 -6.35
CA LEU A 148 37.29 -7.77 -5.59
C LEU A 148 38.28 -7.08 -6.53
N ASP A 149 38.11 -5.76 -6.63
CA ASP A 149 39.08 -4.83 -7.18
C ASP A 149 40.45 -5.05 -6.52
N LYS A 150 41.44 -5.38 -7.35
CA LYS A 150 42.82 -5.69 -6.96
C LYS A 150 43.54 -4.39 -6.60
N GLY A 151 43.27 -3.82 -5.42
CA GLY A 151 44.00 -2.59 -5.05
C GLY A 151 43.78 -1.99 -3.68
N SER A 152 42.73 -2.36 -2.94
CA SER A 152 42.49 -1.77 -1.61
C SER A 152 43.36 -2.45 -0.55
N ARG A 153 44.47 -1.79 -0.20
CA ARG A 153 45.34 -2.12 0.94
C ARG A 153 44.47 -2.31 2.19
N LEU A 154 44.35 -3.55 2.65
CA LEU A 154 43.54 -3.89 3.83
C LEU A 154 44.01 -3.08 5.06
N PRO A 155 43.09 -2.60 5.90
CA PRO A 155 43.42 -1.89 7.13
C PRO A 155 44.37 -2.70 8.03
N SER A 156 45.31 -2.03 8.70
CA SER A 156 46.41 -2.63 9.48
C SER A 156 45.98 -3.61 10.57
N TYR A 157 44.71 -3.60 10.96
CA TYR A 157 44.15 -4.47 11.98
C TYR A 157 44.10 -5.96 11.58
N TYR A 158 44.33 -6.30 10.31
CA TYR A 158 44.36 -7.70 9.82
C TYR A 158 45.76 -8.33 9.74
N ARG A 159 46.82 -7.65 10.19
CA ARG A 159 48.16 -8.23 10.22
C ARG A 159 48.37 -8.94 11.57
N GLY A 160 48.15 -10.25 11.61
CA GLY A 160 48.41 -11.07 12.81
C GLY A 160 49.91 -11.09 13.19
N PRO A 161 50.24 -11.48 14.44
CA PRO A 161 51.63 -11.55 14.89
C PRO A 161 52.39 -12.65 14.15
N GLY A 162 53.64 -12.35 13.81
CA GLY A 162 54.56 -13.24 13.07
C GLY A 162 55.27 -14.25 13.95
#